data_AF-A0A545TPR1-F1
#
_entry.id   AF-A0A545TPR1-F1
#
_cell.length_a   1.000
_cell.length_b   1.000
_cell.length_c   1.000
_cell.angle_alpha   90.00
_cell.angle_beta   90.00
_cell.angle_gamma   90.00
#
_symmetry.space_group_name_H-M   'P 1'
#
loop_
_entity.id
_entity.type
_entity.pdbx_description
1 polymer ?
#
loop_
_entity_poly.entity_id
_entity_poly.type
_entity_poly.pdbx_seq_one_letter_code
_entity_poly.pdbx_strand_id
1 'polypeptide(L)'
;MELSGTLGKNQNAIRDGYALAARHPLISPLPEVAISSRGLAFHLHAKSWFSICAEVSSPEHRAAHRRGEREPTVTVWPNLRRRASAGEWAYVFARLRLHIALNHLDPSQTDLSWHMAAWCRAEQLLTHAGVGQRPKEITRVPVDLPCGSESELAAHLNEQPLRPEIAGLSLGVAGQRFWHFASKFEISGGLRAQRASALAQGIRTAVAQAVRASAGLSNASESSCPSVTAVTRARDWIVAEYPLLAALAASFTLIEDELICTEMSIPVAAVCDEAREVYVNPRAGLSEAEARFVLAHEFLHVGLRHSIRQQDRDPWLWNVACDFIINAWLLEMKLGEPPAGIGFLHDSELKDCSAEEIYERITSNLGLLQKLADARAIGTMNGDGCDILKAPRTGEGSSGGGLDLDGFYRRSLQEGMSRHQDLGQDPLPFTFVKDAQSL
;
A
#
# COMPACT_ATOMS: atom_id res chain seq x y z
N MET A 1 -2.63 -49.68 10.34
CA MET A 1 -1.77 -48.70 11.05
C MET A 1 -1.02 -47.77 10.07
N GLU A 2 -0.53 -48.27 8.93
CA GLU A 2 0.22 -47.47 7.93
C GLU A 2 -0.58 -46.36 7.23
N LEU A 3 -1.87 -46.57 6.95
CA LEU A 3 -2.75 -45.55 6.35
C LEU A 3 -2.91 -44.31 7.25
N SER A 4 -2.98 -44.52 8.57
CA SER A 4 -3.12 -43.43 9.56
C SER A 4 -1.84 -42.60 9.68
N GLY A 5 -0.66 -43.24 9.71
CA GLY A 5 0.63 -42.55 9.75
C GLY A 5 0.96 -41.78 8.46
N THR A 6 0.53 -42.30 7.30
CA THR A 6 0.74 -41.63 6.01
C THR A 6 -0.24 -40.47 5.77
N LEU A 7 -1.48 -40.55 6.25
CA LEU A 7 -2.43 -39.42 6.27
C LEU A 7 -1.89 -38.27 7.14
N GLY A 8 -1.33 -38.56 8.31
CA GLY A 8 -0.74 -37.55 9.20
C GLY A 8 0.44 -36.79 8.58
N LYS A 9 1.35 -37.48 7.87
CA LYS A 9 2.47 -36.82 7.16
C LYS A 9 2.01 -35.83 6.09
N ASN A 10 0.93 -36.16 5.38
CA ASN A 10 0.40 -35.27 4.34
C ASN A 10 -0.39 -34.08 4.91
N GLN A 11 -1.08 -34.28 6.04
CA GLN A 11 -1.69 -33.17 6.78
C GLN A 11 -0.63 -32.15 7.23
N ASN A 12 0.54 -32.62 7.69
CA ASN A 12 1.65 -31.72 7.99
C ASN A 12 2.12 -30.97 6.73
N ALA A 13 2.34 -31.66 5.61
CA ALA A 13 2.75 -31.00 4.36
C ALA A 13 1.74 -29.94 3.87
N ILE A 14 0.43 -30.20 4.01
CA ILE A 14 -0.63 -29.24 3.70
C ILE A 14 -0.55 -28.02 4.61
N ARG A 15 -0.46 -28.24 5.93
CA ARG A 15 -0.36 -27.16 6.92
C ARG A 15 0.89 -26.31 6.69
N ASP A 16 2.02 -26.96 6.51
CA ASP A 16 3.32 -26.31 6.34
C ASP A 16 3.35 -25.58 4.98
N GLY A 17 2.72 -26.13 3.93
CA GLY A 17 2.55 -25.44 2.66
C GLY A 17 1.63 -24.21 2.74
N TYR A 18 0.53 -24.28 3.48
CA TYR A 18 -0.32 -23.12 3.74
C TYR A 18 0.45 -22.00 4.47
N ALA A 19 1.19 -22.37 5.52
CA ALA A 19 2.03 -21.43 6.26
C ALA A 19 3.15 -20.83 5.40
N LEU A 20 3.77 -21.63 4.53
CA LEU A 20 4.80 -21.19 3.60
C LEU A 20 4.24 -20.18 2.58
N ALA A 21 3.06 -20.45 2.00
CA ALA A 21 2.38 -19.50 1.13
C ALA A 21 2.06 -18.19 1.87
N ALA A 22 1.56 -18.28 3.11
CA ALA A 22 1.18 -17.11 3.89
C ALA A 22 2.34 -16.20 4.29
N ARG A 23 3.57 -16.71 4.32
CA ARG A 23 4.80 -15.92 4.58
C ARG A 23 5.29 -15.16 3.35
N HIS A 24 4.85 -15.53 2.15
CA HIS A 24 5.34 -14.90 0.94
C HIS A 24 4.76 -13.48 0.81
N PRO A 25 5.56 -12.44 0.49
CA PRO A 25 5.11 -11.05 0.48
C PRO A 25 3.92 -10.76 -0.44
N LEU A 26 3.89 -11.42 -1.62
CA LEU A 26 2.77 -11.32 -2.55
C LEU A 26 1.46 -11.82 -1.95
N ILE A 27 1.53 -12.83 -1.08
CA ILE A 27 0.39 -13.62 -0.64
C ILE A 27 -0.05 -13.22 0.78
N SER A 28 0.87 -12.77 1.62
CA SER A 28 0.60 -12.40 3.02
C SER A 28 -0.55 -11.41 3.20
N PRO A 29 -0.72 -10.33 2.40
CA PRO A 29 -1.82 -9.38 2.60
C PRO A 29 -3.17 -9.86 2.06
N LEU A 30 -3.22 -10.96 1.30
CA LEU A 30 -4.45 -11.42 0.65
C LEU A 30 -5.45 -12.00 1.68
N PRO A 31 -6.73 -12.20 1.34
CA PRO A 31 -7.68 -12.82 2.27
C PRO A 31 -7.25 -14.22 2.70
N GLU A 32 -7.54 -14.56 3.96
CA GLU A 32 -7.35 -15.91 4.50
C GLU A 32 -8.50 -16.84 4.12
N VAL A 33 -8.27 -18.14 4.26
CA VAL A 33 -9.27 -19.18 3.97
C VAL A 33 -9.44 -20.14 5.14
N ALA A 34 -10.66 -20.62 5.33
CA ALA A 34 -10.95 -21.62 6.34
C ALA A 34 -10.58 -23.01 5.81
N ILE A 35 -9.54 -23.64 6.35
CA ILE A 35 -9.13 -24.99 5.95
C ILE A 35 -9.87 -26.04 6.78
N SER A 36 -10.54 -26.96 6.09
CA SER A 36 -11.23 -28.10 6.71
C SER A 36 -10.59 -29.42 6.31
N SER A 37 -10.01 -30.11 7.29
CA SER A 37 -9.40 -31.44 7.14
C SER A 37 -10.39 -32.59 7.40
N ARG A 38 -11.69 -32.32 7.33
CA ARG A 38 -12.78 -33.27 7.61
C ARG A 38 -13.67 -33.49 6.38
N GLY A 39 -14.49 -34.53 6.40
CA GLY A 39 -15.53 -34.77 5.38
C GLY A 39 -14.97 -34.91 3.96
N LEU A 40 -15.32 -33.96 3.07
CA LEU A 40 -14.94 -33.95 1.65
C LEU A 40 -13.44 -34.14 1.42
N ALA A 41 -12.59 -33.67 2.34
CA ALA A 41 -11.13 -33.80 2.26
C ALA A 41 -10.63 -35.26 2.10
N PHE A 42 -11.42 -36.26 2.51
CA PHE A 42 -11.12 -37.69 2.37
C PHE A 42 -11.62 -38.31 1.05
N HIS A 43 -12.57 -37.66 0.38
CA HIS A 43 -13.33 -38.23 -0.75
C HIS A 43 -13.09 -37.51 -2.08
N LEU A 44 -12.16 -36.56 -2.13
CA LEU A 44 -11.80 -35.89 -3.38
C LEU A 44 -11.17 -36.84 -4.39
N HIS A 45 -11.41 -36.55 -5.66
CA HIS A 45 -10.78 -37.24 -6.79
C HIS A 45 -9.25 -37.17 -6.68
N ALA A 46 -8.54 -38.25 -7.03
CA ALA A 46 -7.10 -38.37 -6.81
C ALA A 46 -6.25 -37.27 -7.48
N LYS A 47 -6.74 -36.72 -8.60
CA LYS A 47 -6.06 -35.63 -9.34
C LYS A 47 -6.31 -34.23 -8.76
N SER A 48 -7.31 -34.06 -7.90
CA SER A 48 -7.68 -32.74 -7.35
C SER A 48 -6.79 -32.34 -6.19
N TRP A 49 -6.40 -31.07 -6.11
CA TRP A 49 -5.68 -30.49 -4.98
C TRP A 49 -6.63 -30.14 -3.83
N PHE A 50 -7.74 -29.48 -4.13
CA PHE A 50 -8.79 -29.17 -3.16
C PHE A 50 -10.15 -29.00 -3.84
N SER A 51 -11.19 -28.99 -3.03
CA SER A 51 -12.50 -28.43 -3.37
C SER A 51 -12.78 -27.25 -2.47
N ILE A 52 -13.52 -26.27 -2.98
CA ILE A 52 -13.83 -25.02 -2.27
C ILE A 52 -15.34 -24.81 -2.27
N CYS A 53 -15.84 -24.26 -1.16
CA CYS A 53 -17.19 -23.71 -1.06
C CYS A 53 -17.09 -22.26 -0.58
N ALA A 54 -17.79 -21.36 -1.25
CA ALA A 54 -17.98 -19.99 -0.80
C ALA A 54 -19.44 -19.76 -0.41
N GLU A 55 -19.64 -19.11 0.74
CA GLU A 55 -20.96 -18.80 1.28
C GLU A 55 -20.95 -17.47 2.03
N VAL A 56 -22.12 -16.83 2.16
CA VAL A 56 -22.24 -15.61 2.97
C VAL A 56 -22.08 -15.99 4.44
N SER A 57 -21.14 -15.32 5.11
CA SER A 57 -20.87 -15.51 6.53
C SER A 57 -22.15 -15.39 7.36
N SER A 58 -22.44 -16.41 8.18
CA SER A 58 -23.57 -16.37 9.12
C SER A 58 -23.35 -15.26 10.16
N PRO A 59 -24.41 -14.74 10.82
CA PRO A 59 -24.30 -13.66 11.81
C PRO A 59 -23.36 -13.93 13.00
N GLU A 60 -22.93 -15.18 13.18
CA GLU A 60 -22.18 -15.65 14.35
C GLU A 60 -20.66 -15.52 14.21
N HIS A 61 -20.11 -15.43 12.99
CA HIS A 61 -18.66 -15.26 12.76
C HIS A 61 -18.23 -13.79 12.79
N ARG A 62 -18.32 -13.17 13.98
CA ARG A 62 -17.78 -11.83 14.28
C ARG A 62 -16.25 -11.84 14.33
N ALA A 63 -15.58 -12.02 13.19
CA ALA A 63 -14.18 -11.65 13.06
C ALA A 63 -14.10 -10.26 12.43
N ALA A 64 -13.67 -9.31 13.25
CA ALA A 64 -13.26 -7.93 12.96
C ALA A 64 -13.24 -7.47 11.47
N HIS A 65 -14.33 -6.85 11.00
CA HIS A 65 -14.28 -6.02 9.79
C HIS A 65 -14.85 -4.63 10.08
N ARG A 66 -14.00 -3.61 9.95
CA ARG A 66 -14.40 -2.19 9.98
C ARG A 66 -15.31 -1.94 8.77
N ARG A 67 -16.47 -1.33 8.99
CA ARG A 67 -17.51 -0.93 8.00
C ARG A 67 -18.63 -1.94 7.65
N GLY A 68 -18.76 -3.07 8.33
CA GLY A 68 -19.99 -3.88 8.24
C GLY A 68 -20.27 -4.55 6.89
N GLU A 69 -19.32 -4.52 5.95
CA GLU A 69 -19.39 -5.29 4.70
C GLU A 69 -19.08 -6.76 4.99
N ARG A 70 -19.90 -7.67 4.45
CA ARG A 70 -19.79 -9.11 4.70
C ARG A 70 -18.90 -9.77 3.65
N GLU A 71 -17.66 -10.09 4.00
CA GLU A 71 -16.82 -10.94 3.16
C GLU A 71 -17.38 -12.38 3.16
N PRO A 72 -17.52 -13.04 1.99
CA PRO A 72 -17.92 -14.44 1.93
C PRO A 72 -16.87 -15.33 2.59
N THR A 73 -17.32 -16.25 3.43
CA THR A 73 -16.45 -17.27 4.01
C THR A 73 -16.09 -18.28 2.92
N VAL A 74 -14.80 -18.49 2.70
CA VAL A 74 -14.27 -19.48 1.76
C VAL A 74 -13.74 -20.68 2.54
N THR A 75 -14.46 -21.79 2.48
CA THR A 75 -14.04 -23.06 3.10
C THR A 75 -13.34 -23.93 2.06
N VAL A 76 -12.17 -24.44 2.42
CA VAL A 76 -11.26 -25.20 1.55
C VAL A 76 -11.06 -26.58 2.13
N TRP A 77 -11.34 -27.61 1.33
CA TRP A 77 -11.05 -29.00 1.67
C TRP A 77 -9.84 -29.48 0.84
N PRO A 78 -8.63 -29.48 1.40
CA PRO A 78 -7.46 -30.05 0.74
C PRO A 78 -7.55 -31.56 0.64
N ASN A 79 -7.07 -32.12 -0.47
CA ASN A 79 -7.09 -33.55 -0.71
C ASN A 79 -6.06 -34.27 0.16
N LEU A 80 -6.51 -34.90 1.24
CA LEU A 80 -5.63 -35.58 2.19
C LEU A 80 -4.98 -36.84 1.60
N ARG A 81 -5.49 -37.36 0.48
CA ARG A 81 -4.95 -38.52 -0.23
C ARG A 81 -3.88 -38.14 -1.24
N ARG A 82 -3.82 -36.87 -1.64
CA ARG A 82 -2.84 -36.36 -2.59
C ARG A 82 -1.51 -36.09 -1.91
N ARG A 83 -0.45 -36.78 -2.32
CA ARG A 83 0.90 -36.59 -1.79
C ARG A 83 1.62 -35.52 -2.58
N ALA A 84 2.07 -34.48 -1.87
CA ALA A 84 2.86 -33.40 -2.43
C ALA A 84 3.74 -32.79 -1.32
N SER A 85 4.83 -32.15 -1.72
CA SER A 85 5.70 -31.41 -0.82
C SER A 85 5.00 -30.16 -0.24
N ALA A 86 5.52 -29.62 0.86
CA ALA A 86 5.04 -28.34 1.38
C ALA A 86 5.20 -27.20 0.35
N GLY A 87 6.26 -27.23 -0.48
CA GLY A 87 6.45 -26.26 -1.56
C GLY A 87 5.36 -26.32 -2.63
N GLU A 88 4.96 -27.52 -3.03
CA GLU A 88 3.86 -27.72 -3.98
C GLU A 88 2.50 -27.31 -3.40
N TRP A 89 2.25 -27.63 -2.13
CA TRP A 89 1.08 -27.13 -1.41
C TRP A 89 1.06 -25.60 -1.31
N ALA A 90 2.21 -24.98 -1.05
CA ALA A 90 2.32 -23.53 -1.00
C ALA A 90 1.95 -22.89 -2.33
N TYR A 91 2.41 -23.45 -3.45
CA TYR A 91 2.06 -22.95 -4.79
C TYR A 91 0.55 -22.96 -5.03
N VAL A 92 -0.13 -24.07 -4.73
CA VAL A 92 -1.58 -24.17 -4.99
C VAL A 92 -2.42 -23.33 -4.02
N PHE A 93 -1.99 -23.15 -2.77
CA PHE A 93 -2.64 -22.23 -1.83
C PHE A 93 -2.43 -20.76 -2.22
N ALA A 94 -1.24 -20.40 -2.71
CA ALA A 94 -0.98 -19.07 -3.23
C ALA A 94 -1.90 -18.74 -4.40
N ARG A 95 -2.04 -19.69 -5.35
CA ARG A 95 -2.94 -19.54 -6.49
C ARG A 95 -4.40 -19.40 -6.07
N LEU A 96 -4.84 -20.16 -5.07
CA LEU A 96 -6.16 -20.00 -4.46
C LEU A 96 -6.37 -18.60 -3.89
N ARG A 97 -5.44 -18.10 -3.07
CA ARG A 97 -5.58 -16.76 -2.48
C ARG A 97 -5.59 -15.66 -3.56
N LEU A 98 -4.86 -15.84 -4.65
CA LEU A 98 -4.95 -14.96 -5.82
C LEU A 98 -6.35 -14.99 -6.46
N HIS A 99 -7.00 -16.15 -6.58
CA HIS A 99 -8.38 -16.20 -7.08
C HIS A 99 -9.35 -15.39 -6.22
N ILE A 100 -9.17 -15.39 -4.91
CA ILE A 100 -10.01 -14.61 -3.99
C ILE A 100 -9.71 -13.11 -4.14
N ALA A 101 -8.43 -12.73 -4.15
CA ALA A 101 -7.99 -11.34 -4.31
C ALA A 101 -8.44 -10.72 -5.65
N LEU A 102 -8.46 -11.51 -6.72
CA LEU A 102 -8.91 -11.10 -8.05
C LEU A 102 -10.44 -11.17 -8.21
N ASN A 103 -11.18 -11.52 -7.16
CA ASN A 103 -12.64 -11.65 -7.17
C ASN A 103 -13.17 -12.70 -8.18
N HIS A 104 -12.38 -13.74 -8.46
CA HIS A 104 -12.77 -14.81 -9.39
C HIS A 104 -13.93 -15.70 -8.88
N LEU A 105 -14.14 -15.72 -7.56
CA LEU A 105 -15.23 -16.47 -6.91
C LEU A 105 -16.53 -15.64 -6.95
N ASP A 106 -17.05 -15.43 -8.16
CA ASP A 106 -18.28 -14.70 -8.42
C ASP A 106 -19.43 -15.67 -8.75
N PRO A 107 -20.51 -15.74 -7.94
CA PRO A 107 -21.66 -16.61 -8.19
C PRO A 107 -22.45 -16.29 -9.46
N SER A 108 -22.31 -15.09 -10.01
CA SER A 108 -22.93 -14.71 -11.29
C SER A 108 -22.23 -15.35 -12.49
N GLN A 109 -20.96 -15.71 -12.34
CA GLN A 109 -20.14 -16.27 -13.41
C GLN A 109 -20.17 -17.79 -13.39
N THR A 110 -21.16 -18.34 -14.09
CA THR A 110 -21.41 -19.78 -14.11
C THR A 110 -20.89 -20.47 -15.36
N ASP A 111 -20.07 -19.85 -16.19
CA ASP A 111 -19.57 -20.45 -17.44
C ASP A 111 -18.16 -20.99 -17.27
N LEU A 112 -17.87 -22.17 -17.82
CA LEU A 112 -16.55 -22.80 -17.68
C LEU A 112 -15.43 -21.91 -18.25
N SER A 113 -15.72 -21.16 -19.32
CA SER A 113 -14.82 -20.20 -19.94
C SER A 113 -14.35 -19.10 -18.99
N TRP A 114 -15.22 -18.59 -18.10
CA TRP A 114 -14.82 -17.66 -17.04
C TRP A 114 -13.81 -18.28 -16.09
N HIS A 115 -14.07 -19.50 -15.62
CA HIS A 115 -13.14 -20.20 -14.73
C HIS A 115 -11.79 -20.43 -15.42
N MET A 116 -11.80 -20.81 -16.70
CA MET A 116 -10.58 -20.99 -17.49
C MET A 116 -9.78 -19.68 -17.61
N ALA A 117 -10.43 -18.56 -17.90
CA ALA A 117 -9.80 -17.24 -17.93
C ALA A 117 -9.18 -16.88 -16.56
N ALA A 118 -9.94 -17.09 -15.48
CA ALA A 118 -9.47 -16.90 -14.11
C ALA A 118 -8.24 -17.77 -13.78
N TRP A 119 -8.24 -19.03 -14.22
CA TRP A 119 -7.10 -19.95 -14.03
C TRP A 119 -5.85 -19.46 -14.75
N CYS A 120 -5.99 -19.00 -16.00
CA CYS A 120 -4.90 -18.42 -16.76
C CYS A 120 -4.33 -17.19 -16.05
N ARG A 121 -5.18 -16.25 -15.60
CA ARG A 121 -4.72 -15.03 -14.94
C ARG A 121 -3.96 -15.32 -13.65
N ALA A 122 -4.53 -16.16 -12.78
CA ALA A 122 -3.89 -16.49 -11.51
C ALA A 122 -2.54 -17.19 -11.74
N GLU A 123 -2.43 -18.04 -12.76
CA GLU A 123 -1.17 -18.71 -13.11
C GLU A 123 -0.13 -17.73 -13.69
N GLN A 124 -0.53 -16.80 -14.56
CA GLN A 124 0.35 -15.77 -15.13
C GLN A 124 1.00 -14.91 -14.03
N LEU A 125 0.21 -14.50 -13.03
CA LEU A 125 0.70 -13.70 -11.90
C LEU A 125 1.65 -14.51 -11.01
N LEU A 126 1.37 -15.80 -10.79
CA LEU A 126 2.11 -16.62 -9.85
C LEU A 126 3.43 -17.16 -10.43
N THR A 127 3.48 -17.43 -11.75
CA THR A 127 4.60 -18.14 -12.40
C THR A 127 5.97 -17.53 -12.09
N HIS A 128 6.05 -16.22 -11.94
CA HIS A 128 7.29 -15.48 -11.68
C HIS A 128 7.41 -14.93 -10.26
N ALA A 129 6.44 -15.21 -9.39
CA ALA A 129 6.39 -14.65 -8.05
C ALA A 129 7.37 -15.29 -7.07
N GLY A 130 7.87 -16.50 -7.36
CA GLY A 130 8.78 -17.22 -6.45
C GLY A 130 8.09 -17.90 -5.25
N VAL A 131 6.77 -18.06 -5.28
CA VAL A 131 6.02 -18.68 -4.18
C VAL A 131 6.05 -20.21 -4.30
N GLY A 132 6.65 -20.90 -3.33
CA GLY A 132 6.63 -22.36 -3.28
C GLY A 132 7.25 -23.02 -4.52
N GLN A 133 6.75 -24.20 -4.88
CA GLN A 133 7.21 -24.96 -6.03
C GLN A 133 6.04 -25.31 -6.93
N ARG A 134 6.09 -24.93 -8.22
CA ARG A 134 5.02 -25.32 -9.15
C ARG A 134 4.99 -26.85 -9.33
N PRO A 135 3.83 -27.50 -9.09
CA PRO A 135 3.67 -28.91 -9.39
C PRO A 135 3.80 -29.18 -10.90
N LYS A 136 4.42 -30.30 -11.27
CA LYS A 136 4.75 -30.64 -12.67
C LYS A 136 3.52 -30.85 -13.55
N GLU A 137 2.42 -31.31 -12.96
CA GLU A 137 1.13 -31.53 -13.60
C GLU A 137 0.37 -30.24 -13.91
N ILE A 138 0.70 -29.13 -13.24
CA ILE A 138 0.13 -27.82 -13.58
C ILE A 138 0.85 -27.33 -14.84
N THR A 139 0.07 -27.29 -15.92
CA THR A 139 0.48 -26.83 -17.24
C THR A 139 0.87 -25.35 -17.21
N ARG A 140 1.60 -24.91 -18.24
CA ARG A 140 1.89 -23.48 -18.43
C ARG A 140 0.75 -22.84 -19.22
N VAL A 141 0.52 -21.56 -18.94
CA VAL A 141 -0.41 -20.77 -19.74
C VAL A 141 0.16 -20.63 -21.16
N PRO A 142 -0.62 -20.91 -22.22
CA PRO A 142 -0.19 -20.70 -23.59
C PRO A 142 0.18 -19.24 -23.85
N VAL A 143 1.26 -19.02 -24.60
CA VAL A 143 1.78 -17.68 -24.95
C VAL A 143 0.97 -16.96 -26.02
N ASP A 144 0.09 -17.67 -26.73
CA ASP A 144 -0.75 -17.16 -27.81
C ASP A 144 -2.12 -16.65 -27.33
N LEU A 145 -2.36 -16.61 -26.02
CA LEU A 145 -3.62 -16.09 -25.48
C LEU A 145 -3.68 -14.56 -25.61
N PRO A 146 -4.87 -14.01 -25.93
CA PRO A 146 -5.05 -12.57 -26.06
C PRO A 146 -4.79 -11.85 -24.74
N CYS A 147 -4.17 -10.68 -24.84
CA CYS A 147 -4.11 -9.72 -23.75
C CYS A 147 -5.48 -9.04 -23.59
N GLY A 148 -5.92 -8.86 -22.35
CA GLY A 148 -7.21 -8.24 -22.07
C GLY A 148 -7.68 -8.58 -20.66
N SER A 149 -8.90 -8.18 -20.33
CA SER A 149 -9.63 -8.55 -19.12
C SER A 149 -9.99 -10.05 -19.10
N GLU A 150 -10.33 -10.57 -17.92
CA GLU A 150 -10.81 -11.93 -17.74
C GLU A 150 -12.09 -12.20 -18.55
N SER A 151 -12.95 -11.20 -18.71
CA SER A 151 -14.18 -11.29 -19.51
C SER A 151 -13.88 -11.44 -21.00
N GLU A 152 -12.94 -10.66 -21.54
CA GLU A 152 -12.51 -10.77 -22.94
C GLU A 152 -11.83 -12.12 -23.21
N LEU A 153 -10.99 -12.58 -22.29
CA LEU A 153 -10.36 -13.89 -22.39
C LEU A 153 -11.40 -15.01 -22.30
N ALA A 154 -12.40 -14.89 -21.42
CA ALA A 154 -13.49 -15.85 -21.32
C ALA A 154 -14.32 -15.92 -22.62
N ALA A 155 -14.64 -14.78 -23.23
CA ALA A 155 -15.32 -14.74 -24.53
C ALA A 155 -14.51 -15.46 -25.62
N HIS A 156 -13.21 -15.16 -25.71
CA HIS A 156 -12.31 -15.82 -26.65
C HIS A 156 -12.21 -17.33 -26.45
N LEU A 157 -12.13 -17.78 -25.19
CA LEU A 157 -12.06 -19.20 -24.85
C LEU A 157 -13.37 -19.94 -25.09
N ASN A 158 -14.51 -19.24 -25.06
CA ASN A 158 -15.82 -19.81 -25.34
C ASN A 158 -16.00 -20.14 -26.84
N GLU A 159 -15.32 -19.41 -27.72
CA GLU A 159 -15.38 -19.60 -29.18
C GLU A 159 -14.48 -20.75 -29.67
N GLN A 160 -13.66 -21.33 -28.80
CA GLN A 160 -12.66 -22.34 -29.15
C GLN A 160 -12.89 -23.66 -28.38
N PRO A 161 -12.45 -24.80 -28.94
CA PRO A 161 -12.46 -26.06 -28.20
C PRO A 161 -11.54 -25.98 -26.98
N LEU A 162 -11.91 -26.68 -25.91
CA LEU A 162 -11.13 -26.74 -24.67
C LEU A 162 -9.72 -27.30 -24.93
N ARG A 163 -8.72 -26.41 -24.82
CA ARG A 163 -7.31 -26.77 -24.92
C ARG A 163 -6.84 -27.57 -23.69
N PRO A 164 -6.13 -28.71 -23.85
CA PRO A 164 -5.61 -29.50 -22.73
C PRO A 164 -4.72 -28.72 -21.77
N GLU A 165 -3.95 -27.76 -22.28
CA GLU A 165 -3.09 -26.87 -21.51
C GLU A 165 -3.91 -26.01 -20.56
N ILE A 166 -5.08 -25.52 -20.99
CA ILE A 166 -5.96 -24.71 -20.15
C ILE A 166 -6.75 -25.60 -19.19
N ALA A 167 -7.18 -26.78 -19.65
CA ALA A 167 -7.83 -27.77 -18.79
C ALA A 167 -6.92 -28.19 -17.62
N GLY A 168 -5.62 -28.35 -17.87
CA GLY A 168 -4.59 -28.71 -16.88
C GLY A 168 -4.29 -27.61 -15.84
N LEU A 169 -4.80 -26.40 -16.05
CA LEU A 169 -4.69 -25.31 -15.07
C LEU A 169 -5.71 -25.43 -13.93
N SER A 170 -6.71 -26.31 -14.01
CA SER A 170 -7.64 -26.52 -12.89
C SER A 170 -6.92 -27.10 -11.68
N LEU A 171 -7.23 -26.59 -10.48
CA LEU A 171 -6.77 -27.16 -9.21
C LEU A 171 -7.67 -28.31 -8.72
N GLY A 172 -8.77 -28.59 -9.43
CA GLY A 172 -9.63 -29.76 -9.24
C GLY A 172 -9.32 -30.85 -10.26
N VAL A 173 -10.36 -31.37 -10.90
CA VAL A 173 -10.21 -32.24 -12.06
C VAL A 173 -9.98 -31.36 -13.29
N ALA A 174 -9.06 -31.77 -14.17
CA ALA A 174 -8.75 -31.01 -15.39
C ALA A 174 -10.02 -30.71 -16.19
N GLY A 175 -10.18 -29.44 -16.60
CA GLY A 175 -11.37 -28.97 -17.32
C GLY A 175 -12.65 -28.86 -16.49
N GLN A 176 -12.60 -29.10 -15.17
CA GLN A 176 -13.75 -28.95 -14.28
C GLN A 176 -13.51 -27.83 -13.27
N ARG A 177 -14.62 -27.26 -12.79
CA ARG A 177 -14.61 -26.29 -11.69
C ARG A 177 -14.16 -26.97 -10.40
N PHE A 178 -13.49 -26.21 -9.55
CA PHE A 178 -13.05 -26.68 -8.23
C PHE A 178 -13.60 -25.85 -7.07
N TRP A 179 -14.42 -24.84 -7.37
CA TRP A 179 -15.17 -24.08 -6.38
C TRP A 179 -16.68 -24.13 -6.66
N HIS A 180 -17.45 -24.13 -5.58
CA HIS A 180 -18.91 -24.19 -5.57
C HIS A 180 -19.45 -23.10 -4.64
N PHE A 181 -20.72 -22.76 -4.79
CA PHE A 181 -21.39 -21.74 -3.99
C PHE A 181 -22.56 -22.36 -3.24
N ALA A 182 -22.58 -22.25 -1.91
CA ALA A 182 -23.74 -22.70 -1.11
C ALA A 182 -24.89 -21.66 -1.14
N SER A 183 -24.56 -20.39 -1.41
CA SER A 183 -25.51 -19.29 -1.52
C SER A 183 -25.11 -18.34 -2.65
N LYS A 184 -26.09 -17.70 -3.30
CA LYS A 184 -25.81 -16.56 -4.18
C LYS A 184 -25.46 -15.33 -3.34
N PHE A 185 -24.47 -14.56 -3.78
CA PHE A 185 -24.06 -13.30 -3.16
C PHE A 185 -23.42 -12.38 -4.19
N GLU A 186 -23.35 -11.10 -3.86
CA GLU A 186 -22.64 -10.10 -4.64
C GLU A 186 -21.41 -9.61 -3.87
N ILE A 187 -20.33 -9.36 -4.60
CA ILE A 187 -19.10 -8.78 -4.05
C ILE A 187 -19.22 -7.26 -4.18
N SER A 188 -19.33 -6.56 -3.04
CA SER A 188 -19.46 -5.10 -2.96
C SER A 188 -18.27 -4.39 -3.62
N GLY A 189 -18.50 -3.15 -4.08
CA GLY A 189 -17.43 -2.28 -4.59
C GLY A 189 -16.33 -2.02 -3.56
N GLY A 190 -16.71 -1.84 -2.29
CA GLY A 190 -15.77 -1.68 -1.17
C GLY A 190 -14.84 -2.88 -0.99
N LEU A 191 -15.39 -4.10 -0.95
CA LEU A 191 -14.62 -5.34 -0.85
C LEU A 191 -13.72 -5.57 -2.08
N ARG A 192 -14.21 -5.23 -3.29
CA ARG A 192 -13.38 -5.28 -4.51
C ARG A 192 -12.18 -4.35 -4.40
N ALA A 193 -12.39 -3.11 -3.95
CA ALA A 193 -11.32 -2.13 -3.75
C ALA A 193 -10.33 -2.56 -2.66
N GLN A 194 -10.83 -3.09 -1.54
CA GLN A 194 -9.99 -3.63 -0.46
C GLN A 194 -9.08 -4.75 -0.95
N ARG A 195 -9.62 -5.72 -1.69
CA ARG A 195 -8.84 -6.84 -2.25
C ARG A 195 -7.82 -6.37 -3.28
N ALA A 196 -8.17 -5.41 -4.13
CA ALA A 196 -7.25 -4.80 -5.08
C ALA A 196 -6.09 -4.09 -4.36
N SER A 197 -6.38 -3.34 -3.29
CA SER A 197 -5.37 -2.66 -2.47
C SER A 197 -4.41 -3.66 -1.80
N ALA A 198 -4.94 -4.74 -1.22
CA ALA A 198 -4.15 -5.81 -0.63
C ALA A 198 -3.23 -6.51 -1.65
N LEU A 199 -3.74 -6.81 -2.85
CA LEU A 199 -2.92 -7.39 -3.92
C LEU A 199 -1.83 -6.42 -4.37
N ALA A 200 -2.15 -5.14 -4.55
CA ALA A 200 -1.19 -4.13 -4.94
C ALA A 200 -0.08 -3.96 -3.88
N GLN A 201 -0.43 -4.00 -2.60
CA GLN A 201 0.53 -4.01 -1.49
C GLN A 201 1.44 -5.24 -1.54
N GLY A 202 0.88 -6.42 -1.80
CA GLY A 202 1.65 -7.66 -1.94
C GLY A 202 2.65 -7.61 -3.09
N ILE A 203 2.23 -7.10 -4.25
CA ILE A 203 3.09 -6.92 -5.43
C ILE A 203 4.23 -5.94 -5.11
N ARG A 204 3.93 -4.76 -4.55
CA ARG A 204 4.95 -3.77 -4.17
C ARG A 204 5.99 -4.36 -3.22
N THR A 205 5.53 -5.09 -2.20
CA THR A 205 6.42 -5.69 -1.20
C THR A 205 7.31 -6.78 -1.82
N ALA A 206 6.73 -7.65 -2.65
CA ALA A 206 7.48 -8.71 -3.34
C ALA A 206 8.55 -8.14 -4.28
N VAL A 207 8.21 -7.12 -5.06
CA VAL A 207 9.15 -6.43 -5.96
C VAL A 207 10.26 -5.75 -5.16
N ALA A 208 9.92 -5.01 -4.10
CA ALA A 208 10.92 -4.34 -3.27
C ALA A 208 11.91 -5.34 -2.65
N GLN A 209 11.44 -6.50 -2.19
CA GLN A 209 12.31 -7.56 -1.68
C GLN A 209 13.21 -8.16 -2.77
N ALA A 210 12.66 -8.42 -3.97
CA ALA A 210 13.43 -8.94 -5.09
C ALA A 210 14.55 -7.97 -5.53
N VAL A 211 14.27 -6.66 -5.55
CA VAL A 211 15.25 -5.60 -5.86
C VAL A 211 16.34 -5.51 -4.80
N ARG A 212 15.99 -5.61 -3.50
CA ARG A 212 16.99 -5.64 -2.43
C ARG A 212 17.89 -6.88 -2.50
N ALA A 213 17.30 -8.03 -2.86
CA ALA A 213 18.04 -9.27 -3.04
C ALA A 213 19.03 -9.19 -4.21
N SER A 214 18.63 -8.60 -5.34
CA SER A 214 19.51 -8.42 -6.51
C SER A 214 20.60 -7.36 -6.30
N ALA A 215 20.35 -6.37 -5.43
CA ALA A 215 21.34 -5.37 -5.03
C ALA A 215 22.42 -5.89 -4.06
N GLY A 216 22.40 -7.18 -3.69
CA GLY A 216 23.42 -7.78 -2.81
C GLY A 216 23.32 -7.38 -1.33
N LEU A 217 22.22 -6.73 -0.91
CA LEU A 217 21.96 -6.34 0.48
C LEU A 217 21.49 -7.52 1.36
N SER A 218 21.82 -8.75 0.97
CA SER A 218 21.36 -9.98 1.62
C SER A 218 22.51 -10.67 2.36
N ASN A 219 22.72 -10.27 3.62
CA ASN A 219 23.22 -11.07 4.75
C ASN A 219 23.61 -10.18 5.94
N ALA A 220 22.66 -9.38 6.44
CA ALA A 220 22.72 -8.90 7.81
C ALA A 220 21.59 -9.58 8.58
N SER A 221 21.98 -10.46 9.50
CA SER A 221 21.30 -10.91 10.72
C SER A 221 19.79 -10.71 10.81
N GLU A 222 19.08 -11.79 11.17
CA GLU A 222 17.68 -11.85 11.64
C GLU A 222 17.42 -11.02 12.94
N SER A 223 17.83 -9.75 12.97
CA SER A 223 17.65 -8.84 14.09
C SER A 223 17.37 -7.41 13.63
N SER A 224 16.43 -7.25 12.70
CA SER A 224 15.31 -6.32 12.81
C SER A 224 14.50 -6.42 11.52
N CYS A 225 13.32 -7.04 11.59
CA CYS A 225 12.26 -6.47 10.75
C CYS A 225 12.21 -4.99 11.15
N PRO A 226 12.24 -4.00 10.23
CA PRO A 226 11.76 -2.69 10.60
C PRO A 226 10.31 -2.94 11.01
N SER A 227 10.05 -2.90 12.32
CA SER A 227 8.69 -2.89 12.84
C SER A 227 7.99 -1.79 12.04
N VAL A 228 6.92 -2.11 11.32
CA VAL A 228 6.19 -1.12 10.54
C VAL A 228 5.90 0.04 11.50
N THR A 229 6.55 1.18 11.28
CA THR A 229 6.50 2.32 12.20
C THR A 229 5.17 3.06 12.02
N ALA A 230 4.81 3.92 12.98
CA ALA A 230 3.65 4.80 12.81
C ALA A 230 3.79 5.67 11.55
N VAL A 231 5.01 6.13 11.26
CA VAL A 231 5.35 6.94 10.08
C VAL A 231 5.18 6.14 8.79
N THR A 232 5.68 4.90 8.74
CA THR A 232 5.52 4.04 7.57
C THR A 232 4.03 3.75 7.30
N ARG A 233 3.23 3.46 8.35
CA ARG A 233 1.77 3.28 8.21
C ARG A 233 1.07 4.55 7.74
N ALA A 234 1.47 5.70 8.26
CA ALA A 234 0.92 6.99 7.85
C ALA A 234 1.19 7.28 6.36
N ARG A 235 2.42 7.08 5.89
CA ARG A 235 2.75 7.21 4.45
C ARG A 235 1.92 6.25 3.61
N ASP A 236 1.86 4.97 3.98
CA ASP A 236 1.12 3.97 3.23
C ASP A 236 -0.38 4.29 3.16
N TRP A 237 -0.93 4.84 4.26
CA TRP A 237 -2.30 5.36 4.29
C TRP A 237 -2.49 6.56 3.36
N ILE A 238 -1.58 7.54 3.36
CA ILE A 238 -1.65 8.71 2.44
C ILE A 238 -1.65 8.23 0.98
N VAL A 239 -0.74 7.31 0.63
CA VAL A 239 -0.65 6.74 -0.72
C VAL A 239 -1.93 6.02 -1.13
N ALA A 240 -2.58 5.31 -0.21
CA ALA A 240 -3.76 4.51 -0.51
C ALA A 240 -5.08 5.30 -0.48
N GLU A 241 -5.22 6.25 0.45
CA GLU A 241 -6.50 6.82 0.84
C GLU A 241 -6.60 8.34 0.59
N TYR A 242 -5.49 9.04 0.34
CA TYR A 242 -5.47 10.50 0.22
C TYR A 242 -4.87 10.97 -1.13
N PRO A 243 -5.68 10.99 -2.21
CA PRO A 243 -5.24 11.26 -3.58
C PRO A 243 -4.44 12.54 -3.76
N LEU A 244 -4.78 13.60 -2.99
CA LEU A 244 -4.11 14.90 -3.05
C LEU A 244 -2.59 14.78 -2.89
N LEU A 245 -2.13 13.93 -1.98
CA LEU A 245 -0.71 13.79 -1.63
C LEU A 245 -0.12 12.43 -2.02
N ALA A 246 -0.92 11.53 -2.62
CA ALA A 246 -0.52 10.15 -2.87
C ALA A 246 0.74 10.03 -3.75
N ALA A 247 0.84 10.83 -4.82
CA ALA A 247 2.00 10.81 -5.72
C ALA A 247 3.27 11.33 -5.03
N LEU A 248 3.15 12.40 -4.24
CA LEU A 248 4.25 12.95 -3.43
C LEU A 248 4.69 11.90 -2.41
N ALA A 249 3.78 11.38 -1.60
CA ALA A 249 4.07 10.37 -0.58
C ALA A 249 4.73 9.09 -1.13
N ALA A 250 4.37 8.68 -2.36
CA ALA A 250 4.97 7.52 -3.02
C ALA A 250 6.37 7.78 -3.59
N SER A 251 6.74 9.05 -3.79
CA SER A 251 8.00 9.45 -4.43
C SER A 251 9.15 9.72 -3.46
N PHE A 252 8.86 9.82 -2.15
CA PHE A 252 9.83 10.10 -1.10
C PHE A 252 10.24 8.86 -0.31
N THR A 253 11.51 8.79 0.06
CA THR A 253 12.07 7.80 0.98
C THR A 253 11.95 8.33 2.41
N LEU A 254 11.46 7.50 3.33
CA LEU A 254 11.40 7.84 4.76
C LEU A 254 12.70 7.43 5.44
N ILE A 255 13.29 8.35 6.22
CA ILE A 255 14.48 8.13 7.03
C ILE A 255 14.10 8.33 8.50
N GLU A 256 13.99 7.23 9.24
CA GLU A 256 13.68 7.21 10.68
C GLU A 256 14.94 6.85 11.49
N ASP A 257 15.96 7.69 11.42
CA ASP A 257 17.24 7.49 12.11
C ASP A 257 17.50 8.62 13.13
N GLU A 258 17.57 8.25 14.40
CA GLU A 258 17.76 9.14 15.54
C GLU A 258 19.09 9.89 15.51
N LEU A 259 20.17 9.24 15.03
CA LEU A 259 21.49 9.86 14.95
C LEU A 259 21.51 10.91 13.84
N ILE A 260 20.95 10.59 12.68
CA ILE A 260 20.82 11.53 11.56
C ILE A 260 19.98 12.75 11.99
N CYS A 261 18.82 12.52 12.60
CA CYS A 261 17.96 13.61 13.06
C CYS A 261 18.65 14.48 14.13
N THR A 262 19.46 13.88 15.01
CA THR A 262 20.23 14.63 16.01
C THR A 262 21.33 15.47 15.34
N GLU A 263 22.07 14.90 14.39
CA GLU A 263 23.15 15.58 13.66
C GLU A 263 22.61 16.75 12.83
N MET A 264 21.47 16.55 12.17
CA MET A 264 20.81 17.55 11.33
C MET A 264 19.94 18.52 12.12
N SER A 265 19.88 18.40 13.46
CA SER A 265 19.04 19.23 14.33
C SER A 265 17.54 19.21 13.95
N ILE A 266 17.02 18.03 13.60
CA ILE A 266 15.62 17.80 13.20
C ILE A 266 14.80 17.42 14.44
N PRO A 267 13.96 18.32 14.98
CA PRO A 267 13.20 18.04 16.20
C PRO A 267 12.04 17.06 15.95
N VAL A 268 11.33 17.19 14.82
CA VAL A 268 10.15 16.38 14.49
C VAL A 268 10.30 15.72 13.13
N ALA A 269 10.28 16.50 12.06
CA ALA A 269 10.51 16.05 10.71
C ALA A 269 11.15 17.16 9.89
N ALA A 270 11.69 16.79 8.74
CA ALA A 270 12.13 17.71 7.70
C ALA A 270 12.23 16.97 6.37
N VAL A 271 12.14 17.70 5.26
CA VAL A 271 12.18 17.18 3.90
C VAL A 271 13.34 17.76 3.10
N CYS A 272 14.04 16.90 2.35
CA CYS A 272 14.96 17.31 1.31
C CYS A 272 14.32 17.02 -0.05
N ASP A 273 13.88 18.08 -0.74
CA ASP A 273 13.18 17.97 -2.02
C ASP A 273 14.09 17.49 -3.14
N GLU A 274 15.39 17.81 -3.12
CA GLU A 274 16.34 17.32 -4.12
C GLU A 274 16.70 15.82 -3.93
N ALA A 275 16.88 15.38 -2.69
CA ALA A 275 17.19 13.98 -2.37
C ALA A 275 15.95 13.07 -2.43
N ARG A 276 14.74 13.66 -2.38
CA ARG A 276 13.46 12.94 -2.19
C ARG A 276 13.44 12.13 -0.90
N GLU A 277 13.87 12.76 0.18
CA GLU A 277 13.94 12.15 1.50
C GLU A 277 13.13 12.96 2.50
N VAL A 278 12.33 12.28 3.32
CA VAL A 278 11.70 12.85 4.50
C VAL A 278 12.33 12.19 5.72
N TYR A 279 12.93 13.01 6.56
CA TYR A 279 13.53 12.62 7.82
C TYR A 279 12.49 12.80 8.91
N VAL A 280 12.24 11.76 9.72
CA VAL A 280 11.30 11.84 10.84
C VAL A 280 12.00 11.34 12.09
N ASN A 281 12.05 12.19 13.11
CA ASN A 281 12.77 11.92 14.35
C ASN A 281 12.02 10.86 15.18
N PRO A 282 12.60 9.65 15.39
CA PRO A 282 11.94 8.61 16.18
C PRO A 282 11.64 9.03 17.63
N ARG A 283 12.42 9.96 18.19
CA ARG A 283 12.20 10.50 19.55
C ARG A 283 10.98 11.39 19.67
N ALA A 284 10.43 11.88 18.55
CA ALA A 284 9.18 12.64 18.56
C ALA A 284 7.98 11.78 19.01
N GLY A 285 8.09 10.44 18.95
CA GLY A 285 7.10 9.54 19.54
C GLY A 285 5.71 9.63 18.90
N LEU A 286 5.64 10.00 17.63
CA LEU A 286 4.39 10.28 16.92
C LEU A 286 3.47 9.04 16.86
N SER A 287 2.19 9.26 17.16
CA SER A 287 1.13 8.33 16.80
C SER A 287 0.95 8.26 15.28
N GLU A 288 0.18 7.29 14.78
CA GLU A 288 -0.10 7.20 13.35
C GLU A 288 -0.92 8.39 12.83
N ALA A 289 -1.82 8.95 13.63
CA ALA A 289 -2.60 10.13 13.25
C ALA A 289 -1.72 11.38 13.20
N GLU A 290 -0.81 11.54 14.16
CA GLU A 290 0.18 12.63 14.17
C GLU A 290 1.19 12.50 13.03
N ALA A 291 1.64 11.28 12.74
CA ALA A 291 2.52 11.04 11.60
C ALA A 291 1.84 11.36 10.26
N ARG A 292 0.52 11.18 10.11
CA ARG A 292 -0.19 11.61 8.89
C ARG A 292 -0.17 13.13 8.75
N PHE A 293 -0.40 13.85 9.84
CA PHE A 293 -0.35 15.31 9.87
C PHE A 293 1.04 15.82 9.50
N VAL A 294 2.08 15.31 10.18
CA VAL A 294 3.48 15.70 9.95
C VAL A 294 3.93 15.35 8.53
N LEU A 295 3.68 14.14 8.04
CA LEU A 295 4.06 13.81 6.66
C LEU A 295 3.33 14.65 5.61
N ALA A 296 2.03 14.91 5.82
CA ALA A 296 1.28 15.76 4.92
C ALA A 296 1.83 17.19 4.90
N HIS A 297 2.25 17.70 6.07
CA HIS A 297 2.91 18.99 6.20
C HIS A 297 4.18 19.05 5.33
N GLU A 298 5.10 18.09 5.50
CA GLU A 298 6.33 18.01 4.69
C GLU A 298 6.04 17.93 3.19
N PHE A 299 5.07 17.11 2.78
CA PHE A 299 4.72 16.98 1.37
C PHE A 299 4.10 18.26 0.80
N LEU A 300 3.40 19.06 1.60
CA LEU A 300 2.85 20.34 1.17
C LEU A 300 3.96 21.37 0.94
N HIS A 301 5.02 21.41 1.76
CA HIS A 301 6.19 22.26 1.48
C HIS A 301 6.80 21.95 0.10
N VAL A 302 6.92 20.66 -0.23
CA VAL A 302 7.45 20.22 -1.53
C VAL A 302 6.47 20.54 -2.66
N GLY A 303 5.21 20.12 -2.54
CA GLY A 303 4.20 20.26 -3.59
C GLY A 303 3.94 21.72 -3.96
N LEU A 304 3.91 22.60 -2.96
CA LEU A 304 3.73 24.04 -3.12
C LEU A 304 5.03 24.79 -3.45
N ARG A 305 6.13 24.05 -3.65
CA ARG A 305 7.45 24.58 -4.02
C ARG A 305 7.92 25.70 -3.09
N HIS A 306 7.69 25.56 -1.78
CA HIS A 306 8.10 26.56 -0.79
C HIS A 306 9.61 26.84 -0.82
N SER A 307 10.43 25.86 -1.22
CA SER A 307 11.88 26.02 -1.44
C SER A 307 12.21 27.06 -2.53
N ILE A 308 11.44 27.06 -3.62
CA ILE A 308 11.62 27.98 -4.76
C ILE A 308 10.94 29.32 -4.50
N ARG A 309 9.73 29.28 -3.91
CA ARG A 309 8.96 30.49 -3.56
C ARG A 309 9.66 31.34 -2.51
N GLN A 310 10.55 30.76 -1.69
CA GLN A 310 11.33 31.50 -0.70
C GLN A 310 12.03 32.73 -1.29
N GLN A 311 12.71 32.58 -2.44
CA GLN A 311 13.51 33.64 -3.06
C GLN A 311 14.51 34.25 -2.06
N ASP A 312 14.62 35.58 -1.98
CA ASP A 312 15.54 36.30 -1.10
C ASP A 312 15.00 36.54 0.32
N ARG A 313 13.88 35.88 0.70
CA ARG A 313 13.29 36.00 2.03
C ARG A 313 14.16 35.31 3.08
N ASP A 314 14.08 35.81 4.33
CA ASP A 314 14.73 35.18 5.47
C ASP A 314 14.22 33.73 5.61
N PRO A 315 15.11 32.71 5.59
CA PRO A 315 14.70 31.31 5.57
C PRO A 315 13.82 30.91 6.75
N TRP A 316 14.12 31.43 7.94
CA TRP A 316 13.43 31.04 9.15
C TRP A 316 12.04 31.68 9.22
N LEU A 317 11.93 32.98 8.96
CA LEU A 317 10.64 33.67 8.89
C LEU A 317 9.76 33.14 7.75
N TRP A 318 10.37 32.73 6.64
CA TRP A 318 9.65 32.08 5.53
C TRP A 318 9.09 30.72 5.92
N ASN A 319 9.87 29.88 6.62
CA ASN A 319 9.39 28.61 7.16
C ASN A 319 8.19 28.84 8.08
N VAL A 320 8.34 29.72 9.08
CA VAL A 320 7.27 30.08 10.01
C VAL A 320 5.99 30.51 9.28
N ALA A 321 6.10 31.32 8.23
CA ALA A 321 4.95 31.76 7.43
C ALA A 321 4.28 30.61 6.68
N CYS A 322 5.06 29.69 6.11
CA CYS A 322 4.56 28.49 5.45
C CYS A 322 3.85 27.55 6.44
N ASP A 323 4.43 27.35 7.62
CA ASP A 323 3.90 26.41 8.62
C ASP A 323 2.54 26.87 9.14
N PHE A 324 2.36 28.18 9.36
CA PHE A 324 1.08 28.73 9.79
C PHE A 324 -0.05 28.37 8.83
N ILE A 325 0.16 28.53 7.53
CA ILE A 325 -0.88 28.30 6.53
C ILE A 325 -1.07 26.80 6.25
N ILE A 326 0.02 26.01 6.18
CA ILE A 326 -0.07 24.56 6.02
C ILE A 326 -0.84 23.94 7.18
N ASN A 327 -0.51 24.31 8.42
CA ASN A 327 -1.20 23.77 9.59
C ASN A 327 -2.68 24.16 9.61
N ALA A 328 -3.03 25.38 9.19
CA ALA A 328 -4.43 25.79 9.05
C ALA A 328 -5.18 24.93 8.02
N TRP A 329 -4.57 24.66 6.86
CA TRP A 329 -5.15 23.80 5.84
C TRP A 329 -5.32 22.36 6.31
N LEU A 330 -4.33 21.76 6.94
CA LEU A 330 -4.40 20.38 7.43
C LEU A 330 -5.49 20.20 8.48
N LEU A 331 -5.71 21.20 9.34
CA LEU A 331 -6.81 21.21 10.31
C LEU A 331 -8.18 21.27 9.61
N GLU A 332 -8.34 22.13 8.61
CA GLU A 332 -9.60 22.25 7.85
C GLU A 332 -9.90 21.00 7.03
N MET A 333 -8.87 20.41 6.41
CA MET A 333 -8.93 19.13 5.69
C MET A 333 -9.11 17.91 6.61
N LYS A 334 -8.96 18.08 7.94
CA LYS A 334 -8.98 17.01 8.95
C LYS A 334 -7.99 15.89 8.63
N LEU A 335 -6.82 16.25 8.12
CA LEU A 335 -5.80 15.31 7.70
C LEU A 335 -4.85 14.99 8.86
N GLY A 336 -5.13 13.89 9.56
CA GLY A 336 -4.35 13.48 10.73
C GLY A 336 -4.72 14.29 11.98
N GLU A 337 -3.86 14.23 13.00
CA GLU A 337 -4.01 14.98 14.25
C GLU A 337 -2.74 15.81 14.49
N PRO A 338 -2.84 17.07 14.95
CA PRO A 338 -1.65 17.85 15.27
C PRO A 338 -0.88 17.21 16.44
N PRO A 339 0.46 17.26 16.46
CA PRO A 339 1.29 16.64 17.50
C PRO A 339 1.16 17.37 18.84
N ALA A 340 0.15 17.00 19.64
CA ALA A 340 -0.26 17.73 20.84
C ALA A 340 0.84 17.77 21.93
N GLY A 341 1.71 16.76 21.97
CA GLY A 341 2.82 16.68 22.92
C GLY A 341 4.01 17.60 22.61
N ILE A 342 4.09 18.13 21.38
CA ILE A 342 5.22 18.93 20.88
C ILE A 342 4.79 20.38 20.59
N GLY A 343 3.50 20.58 20.28
CA GLY A 343 2.96 21.86 19.84
C GLY A 343 3.12 22.05 18.33
N PHE A 344 2.44 23.06 17.79
CA PHE A 344 2.51 23.42 16.37
C PHE A 344 2.08 24.88 16.18
N LEU A 345 2.50 25.49 15.07
CA LEU A 345 2.16 26.87 14.74
C LEU A 345 0.74 26.95 14.17
N HIS A 346 -0.14 27.68 14.86
CA HIS A 346 -1.49 27.94 14.37
C HIS A 346 -2.01 29.28 14.86
N ASP A 347 -2.57 30.05 13.94
CA ASP A 347 -3.31 31.27 14.22
C ASP A 347 -4.52 31.33 13.28
N SER A 348 -5.73 31.30 13.86
CA SER A 348 -6.97 31.33 13.10
C SER A 348 -7.17 32.61 12.31
N GLU A 349 -6.51 33.72 12.67
CA GLU A 349 -6.57 34.99 11.93
C GLU A 349 -5.76 34.96 10.63
N LEU A 350 -4.89 33.96 10.44
CA LEU A 350 -4.01 33.83 9.28
C LEU A 350 -4.50 32.80 8.25
N LYS A 351 -5.57 32.07 8.53
CA LYS A 351 -6.07 30.97 7.69
C LYS A 351 -6.45 31.37 6.24
N ASP A 352 -6.81 32.64 6.06
CA ASP A 352 -7.27 33.19 4.78
C ASP A 352 -6.14 33.93 4.02
N CYS A 353 -4.89 33.86 4.51
CA CYS A 353 -3.71 34.48 3.90
C CYS A 353 -2.86 33.46 3.11
N SER A 354 -2.07 33.93 2.14
CA SER A 354 -0.97 33.13 1.56
C SER A 354 0.27 33.15 2.44
N ALA A 355 1.23 32.24 2.19
CA ALA A 355 2.52 32.25 2.88
C ALA A 355 3.28 33.59 2.71
N GLU A 356 3.19 34.21 1.53
CA GLU A 356 3.78 35.54 1.27
C GLU A 356 3.10 36.64 2.10
N GLU A 357 1.78 36.66 2.15
CA GLU A 357 1.03 37.66 2.94
C GLU A 357 1.35 37.52 4.44
N ILE A 358 1.47 36.29 4.94
CA ILE A 358 1.88 36.02 6.32
C ILE A 358 3.32 36.50 6.57
N TYR A 359 4.25 36.21 5.66
CA TYR A 359 5.63 36.68 5.75
C TYR A 359 5.73 38.21 5.79
N GLU A 360 4.98 38.90 4.91
CA GLU A 360 4.90 40.36 4.90
C GLU A 360 4.34 40.91 6.22
N ARG A 361 3.31 40.27 6.78
CA ARG A 361 2.73 40.66 8.08
C ARG A 361 3.70 40.47 9.23
N ILE A 362 4.50 39.40 9.21
CA ILE A 362 5.54 39.14 10.22
C ILE A 362 6.64 40.21 10.13
N THR A 363 7.16 40.46 8.93
CA THR A 363 8.28 41.40 8.72
C THR A 363 7.88 42.87 8.92
N SER A 364 6.62 43.21 8.65
CA SER A 364 6.10 44.57 8.85
C SER A 364 5.69 44.87 10.29
N ASN A 365 5.60 43.86 11.16
CA ASN A 365 5.18 44.01 12.55
C ASN A 365 6.34 43.69 13.51
N LEU A 366 7.08 44.72 13.91
CA LEU A 366 8.20 44.62 14.86
C LEU A 366 7.83 43.89 16.16
N GLY A 367 6.61 44.06 16.66
CA GLY A 367 6.16 43.38 17.89
C GLY A 367 5.96 41.88 17.69
N LEU A 368 5.41 41.47 16.55
CA LEU A 368 5.28 40.05 16.21
C LEU A 368 6.64 39.42 15.94
N LEU A 369 7.50 40.12 15.20
CA LEU A 369 8.86 39.66 14.90
C LEU A 369 9.68 39.46 16.19
N GLN A 370 9.61 40.40 17.15
CA GLN A 370 10.29 40.24 18.43
C GLN A 370 9.74 39.06 19.23
N LYS A 371 8.41 38.87 19.29
CA LYS A 371 7.80 37.72 19.96
C LYS A 371 8.26 36.38 19.37
N LEU A 372 8.33 36.30 18.04
CA LEU A 372 8.81 35.11 17.35
C LEU A 372 10.30 34.88 17.64
N ALA A 373 11.12 35.93 17.62
CA ALA A 373 12.54 35.84 17.96
C ALA A 373 12.77 35.40 19.42
N ASP A 374 11.97 35.91 20.36
CA ASP A 374 12.03 35.52 21.77
C ASP A 374 11.60 34.06 21.95
N ALA A 375 10.54 33.63 21.26
CA ALA A 375 10.07 32.24 21.28
C ALA A 375 11.11 31.27 20.69
N ARG A 376 11.80 31.69 19.62
CA ARG A 376 12.95 30.96 19.05
C ARG A 376 14.09 30.84 20.06
N ALA A 377 14.45 31.93 20.73
CA ALA A 377 15.55 31.95 21.69
C ALA A 377 15.29 31.10 22.95
N ILE A 378 14.04 30.98 23.38
CA ILE A 378 13.63 30.19 24.55
C ILE A 378 13.32 28.72 24.17
N GLY A 379 13.31 28.39 22.88
CA GLY A 379 13.08 27.04 22.37
C GLY A 379 11.62 26.58 22.49
N THR A 380 10.66 27.51 22.48
CA THR A 380 9.21 27.22 22.56
C THR A 380 8.55 27.07 21.18
N MET A 381 9.28 27.34 20.10
CA MET A 381 8.95 26.96 18.73
C MET A 381 9.91 25.87 18.24
N ASN A 382 9.74 25.35 17.02
CA ASN A 382 10.53 24.28 16.37
C ASN A 382 12.06 24.58 16.19
N GLY A 383 12.71 25.23 17.17
CA GLY A 383 14.13 25.52 17.21
C GLY A 383 14.62 26.30 15.98
N ASP A 384 15.90 26.10 15.66
CA ASP A 384 16.54 26.53 14.41
C ASP A 384 16.23 25.56 13.24
N GLY A 385 15.34 24.58 13.43
CA GLY A 385 14.99 23.60 12.41
C GLY A 385 14.24 24.27 11.25
N CYS A 386 14.69 24.02 10.02
CA CYS A 386 13.93 24.31 8.81
C CYS A 386 13.31 22.99 8.32
N ASP A 387 12.02 23.01 8.00
CA ASP A 387 11.35 21.84 7.45
C ASP A 387 11.87 21.53 6.04
N ILE A 388 12.42 22.51 5.31
CA ILE A 388 13.09 22.29 4.02
C ILE A 388 14.61 22.27 4.18
N LEU A 389 15.21 21.12 3.95
CA LEU A 389 16.65 20.88 3.98
C LEU A 389 17.28 21.04 2.60
N LYS A 390 18.43 21.71 2.54
CA LYS A 390 19.25 21.78 1.31
C LYS A 390 20.13 20.53 1.22
N ALA A 391 20.19 19.90 0.05
CA ALA A 391 21.10 18.77 -0.17
C ALA A 391 22.57 19.14 0.16
N PRO A 392 23.37 18.21 0.73
CA PRO A 392 24.80 18.44 0.93
C PRO A 392 25.48 18.74 -0.40
N ARG A 393 26.25 19.84 -0.47
CA ARG A 393 27.08 20.18 -1.63
C ARG A 393 28.23 19.17 -1.76
N THR A 394 27.94 17.98 -2.28
CA THR A 394 28.98 17.08 -2.76
C THR A 394 29.45 17.60 -4.12
N GLY A 395 30.76 17.80 -4.25
CA GLY A 395 31.37 18.36 -5.45
C GLY A 395 31.15 17.47 -6.68
N GLU A 396 31.17 18.12 -7.84
CA GLU A 396 31.12 17.55 -9.19
C GLU A 396 29.72 17.24 -9.76
N GLY A 397 29.16 18.25 -10.42
CA GLY A 397 28.66 18.11 -11.80
C GLY A 397 27.46 17.18 -12.03
N SER A 398 26.28 17.55 -11.54
CA SER A 398 25.02 17.03 -12.09
C SER A 398 23.97 18.13 -12.26
N SER A 399 24.34 19.15 -13.03
CA SER A 399 23.45 20.21 -13.53
C SER A 399 22.54 19.70 -14.66
N GLY A 400 21.76 18.64 -14.42
CA GLY A 400 20.88 18.03 -15.42
C GLY A 400 19.55 17.47 -14.92
N GLY A 401 19.37 17.25 -13.60
CA GLY A 401 18.16 16.61 -13.05
C GLY A 401 17.14 17.55 -12.38
N GLY A 402 17.55 18.75 -11.95
CA GLY A 402 16.70 19.65 -11.15
C GLY A 402 15.49 20.24 -11.90
N LEU A 403 15.58 20.38 -13.24
CA LEU A 403 14.51 20.94 -14.07
C LEU A 403 13.30 20.00 -14.21
N ASP A 404 13.46 18.68 -13.97
CA ASP A 404 12.34 17.73 -14.03
C ASP A 404 11.62 17.58 -12.67
N LEU A 405 12.33 17.74 -11.55
CA LEU A 405 11.72 17.62 -10.21
C LEU A 405 10.67 18.72 -9.93
N ASP A 406 10.90 19.93 -10.40
CA ASP A 406 9.92 21.03 -10.31
C ASP A 406 8.63 20.75 -11.06
N GLY A 407 8.75 20.37 -12.33
CA GLY A 407 7.60 19.92 -13.10
C GLY A 407 6.90 18.73 -12.43
N PHE A 408 7.66 17.76 -11.89
CA PHE A 408 7.10 16.59 -11.24
C PHE A 408 6.28 16.92 -9.98
N TYR A 409 6.79 17.75 -9.06
CA TYR A 409 6.07 18.08 -7.83
C TYR A 409 4.80 18.90 -8.11
N ARG A 410 4.87 19.88 -9.01
CA ARG A 410 3.71 20.69 -9.41
C ARG A 410 2.62 19.83 -10.04
N ARG A 411 3.00 18.97 -11.00
CA ARG A 411 2.05 18.03 -11.63
C ARG A 411 1.46 17.06 -10.62
N SER A 412 2.27 16.52 -9.71
CA SER A 412 1.82 15.59 -8.67
C SER A 412 0.76 16.21 -7.77
N LEU A 413 0.94 17.45 -7.34
CA LEU A 413 -0.04 18.16 -6.52
C LEU A 413 -1.30 18.52 -7.32
N GLN A 414 -1.15 19.02 -8.56
CA GLN A 414 -2.27 19.41 -9.42
C GLN A 414 -3.15 18.21 -9.80
N GLU A 415 -2.54 17.10 -10.22
CA GLU A 415 -3.27 15.86 -10.53
C GLU A 415 -3.92 15.25 -9.28
N GLY A 416 -3.21 15.28 -8.14
CA GLY A 416 -3.75 14.84 -6.86
C GLY A 416 -4.98 15.65 -6.45
N MET A 417 -4.93 16.97 -6.59
CA MET A 417 -6.04 17.88 -6.31
C MET A 417 -7.24 17.61 -7.22
N SER A 418 -7.04 17.44 -8.53
CA SER A 418 -8.11 17.08 -9.46
C SER A 418 -8.79 15.77 -9.05
N ARG A 419 -8.00 14.73 -8.73
CA ARG A 419 -8.53 13.44 -8.30
C ARG A 419 -9.28 13.50 -6.97
N HIS A 420 -8.78 14.31 -6.03
CA HIS A 420 -9.44 14.53 -4.73
C HIS A 420 -10.84 15.11 -4.92
N GLN A 421 -10.98 16.08 -5.84
CA GLN A 421 -12.25 16.70 -6.21
C GLN A 421 -13.17 15.74 -6.96
N ASP A 422 -12.64 14.98 -7.94
CA ASP A 422 -13.41 14.02 -8.74
C ASP A 422 -14.00 12.88 -7.89
N LEU A 423 -13.29 12.45 -6.84
CA LEU A 423 -13.76 11.42 -5.92
C LEU A 423 -14.78 11.93 -4.89
N GLY A 424 -15.12 13.22 -4.92
CA GLY A 424 -16.09 13.83 -4.00
C GLY A 424 -15.68 13.74 -2.53
N GLN A 425 -14.38 13.80 -2.24
CA GLN A 425 -13.88 13.89 -0.86
C GLN A 425 -14.24 15.25 -0.23
N ASP A 426 -13.89 15.44 1.05
CA ASP A 426 -14.11 16.69 1.77
C ASP A 426 -13.55 17.90 0.97
N PRO A 427 -14.27 19.04 0.97
CA PRO A 427 -13.86 20.21 0.20
C PRO A 427 -12.50 20.73 0.69
N LEU A 428 -11.65 21.08 -0.26
CA LEU A 428 -10.34 21.66 0.02
C LEU A 428 -10.50 23.15 0.38
N PRO A 429 -9.69 23.67 1.32
CA PRO A 429 -9.71 25.09 1.69
C PRO A 429 -9.51 25.98 0.46
N PHE A 430 -10.26 27.08 0.41
CA PHE A 430 -10.21 28.00 -0.75
C PHE A 430 -8.80 28.57 -0.97
N THR A 431 -8.12 28.96 0.10
CA THR A 431 -6.75 29.49 0.04
C THR A 431 -5.74 28.44 -0.43
N PHE A 432 -5.90 27.18 -0.03
CA PHE A 432 -5.08 26.08 -0.54
C PHE A 432 -5.25 25.91 -2.05
N VAL A 433 -6.50 25.87 -2.54
CA VAL A 433 -6.78 25.70 -3.97
C VAL A 433 -6.18 26.85 -4.78
N LYS A 434 -6.32 28.09 -4.29
CA LYS A 434 -5.73 29.28 -4.92
C LYS A 434 -4.21 29.16 -4.99
N ASP A 435 -3.55 28.77 -3.90
CA ASP A 435 -2.09 28.61 -3.87
C ASP A 435 -1.63 27.51 -4.83
N ALA A 436 -2.25 26.33 -4.78
CA ALA A 436 -1.91 25.19 -5.64
C ALA A 436 -2.14 25.48 -7.14
N GLN A 437 -3.15 26.30 -7.48
CA GLN A 437 -3.41 26.72 -8.87
C GLN A 437 -2.48 27.83 -9.35
N SER A 438 -1.88 28.59 -8.44
CA SER A 438 -0.96 29.68 -8.78
C SER A 438 0.48 29.22 -9.03
N LEU A 439 0.76 27.92 -8.78
CA LEU A 439 2.06 27.29 -9.05
C LEU A 439 2.45 27.39 -10.52
#